data_AF-A0A2E4WWY9-F1
#
_entry.id   AF-A0A2E4WWY9-F1
#
_cell.length_a   1.000
_cell.length_b   1.000
_cell.length_c   1.000
_cell.angle_alpha   90.00
_cell.angle_beta   90.00
_cell.angle_gamma   90.00
#
_symmetry.space_group_name_H-M   'P 1'
#
loop_
_entity.id
_entity.type
_entity.pdbx_description
1 polymer ?
#
loop_
_entity_poly.entity_id
_entity_poly.type
_entity_poly.pdbx_seq_one_letter_code
_entity_poly.pdbx_strand_id
1 'polypeptide(L)' 'MSKGTPSMGKRQKSTHIRCRRCGRHSYHKQKGQCSSCGYGVTSRLRKFRWSKRNRTMWQKK' A
#
# COMPACT_ATOMS: atom_id res chain seq x y z
N MET A 1 6.15 23.69 18.93
CA MET A 1 5.92 22.55 18.02
C MET A 1 4.42 22.30 17.83
N SER A 2 3.77 23.06 16.95
CA SER A 2 2.35 22.85 16.63
C SER A 2 2.19 21.67 15.66
N LYS A 3 2.00 20.46 16.20
CA LYS A 3 1.82 19.18 15.47
C LYS A 3 0.41 19.01 14.88
N GLY A 4 -0.22 20.09 14.44
CA GLY A 4 -1.62 20.10 14.01
C GLY A 4 -1.78 20.58 12.57
N THR A 5 -2.87 21.31 12.33
CA THR A 5 -3.24 21.94 11.07
C THR A 5 -2.08 22.68 10.37
N PRO A 6 -1.21 23.45 11.06
CA PRO A 6 -0.11 24.15 10.39
C PRO A 6 0.86 23.23 9.64
N SER A 7 0.99 21.97 10.06
CA SER A 7 1.89 20.99 9.45
C SER A 7 1.29 20.25 8.25
N MET A 8 -0.04 20.25 8.10
CA MET A 8 -0.75 19.51 7.03
C MET A 8 -0.54 20.14 5.65
N GLY A 9 -0.30 21.45 5.60
CA GLY A 9 -0.02 22.18 4.35
C GLY A 9 1.27 21.77 3.64
N LYS A 10 2.14 20.93 4.25
CA LYS A 10 3.38 20.43 3.64
C LYS A 10 3.24 19.05 2.97
N ARG A 11 2.01 18.54 2.79
CA ARG A 11 1.71 17.19 2.28
C ARG A 11 1.30 17.15 0.80
N GLN A 12 2.08 17.75 -0.09
CA GLN A 12 1.81 17.80 -1.54
C GLN A 12 2.33 16.57 -2.30
N LYS A 13 3.27 15.81 -1.73
CA LYS A 13 3.94 14.70 -2.43
C LYS A 13 3.15 13.40 -2.28
N SER A 14 2.75 12.79 -3.40
CA SER A 14 2.12 11.46 -3.41
C SER A 14 3.16 10.34 -3.16
N THR A 15 2.97 9.54 -2.13
CA THR A 15 3.84 8.38 -1.84
C THR A 15 3.39 7.12 -2.56
N HIS A 16 2.09 6.87 -2.60
CA HIS A 16 1.48 5.70 -3.22
C HIS A 16 0.86 6.01 -4.58
N ILE A 17 0.86 5.00 -5.46
CA ILE A 17 0.14 4.97 -6.74
C ILE A 17 -0.55 3.62 -6.97
N ARG A 18 -1.33 3.53 -8.05
CA ARG A 18 -1.96 2.29 -8.50
C ARG A 18 -0.90 1.23 -8.81
N CYS A 19 -1.04 0.06 -8.20
CA CYS A 19 -0.14 -1.07 -8.39
C CYS A 19 -0.47 -1.82 -9.69
N ARG A 20 0.55 -2.09 -10.51
CA ARG A 20 0.41 -2.85 -11.76
C ARG A 20 -0.04 -4.31 -11.57
N ARG A 21 0.25 -4.94 -10.41
CA ARG A 21 -0.12 -6.34 -10.15
C ARG A 21 -1.55 -6.50 -9.60
N CYS A 22 -1.95 -5.65 -8.64
CA CYS A 22 -3.22 -5.84 -7.92
C CYS A 22 -4.25 -4.71 -8.11
N GLY A 23 -3.93 -3.68 -8.90
CA GLY A 23 -4.84 -2.56 -9.18
C GLY A 23 -5.12 -1.60 -8.01
N ARG A 24 -4.63 -1.89 -6.79
CA ARG A 24 -4.84 -1.05 -5.61
C ARG A 24 -3.89 0.14 -5.56
N HIS A 25 -4.34 1.26 -5.00
CA HIS A 25 -3.53 2.46 -4.78
C HIS A 25 -2.57 2.27 -3.58
N SER A 26 -1.58 1.40 -3.76
CA SER A 26 -0.71 0.92 -2.67
C SER A 26 0.73 0.69 -3.10
N TYR A 27 1.08 1.02 -4.35
CA TYR A 27 2.46 0.92 -4.83
C TYR A 27 3.25 2.16 -4.42
N HIS A 28 4.29 1.99 -3.61
CA HIS A 28 5.11 3.09 -3.13
C HIS A 28 6.14 3.48 -4.19
N LYS A 29 6.01 4.69 -4.75
CA LYS A 29 6.85 5.20 -5.85
C LYS A 29 8.34 5.11 -5.54
N GLN A 30 8.75 5.67 -4.41
CA GLN A 30 10.17 5.77 -4.05
C GLN A 30 10.82 4.44 -3.64
N LYS A 31 10.02 3.48 -3.14
CA LYS A 31 10.53 2.20 -2.63
C LYS A 31 10.34 1.06 -3.63
N GLY A 32 9.69 1.33 -4.76
CA GLY A 32 9.41 0.33 -5.78
C GLY A 32 8.51 -0.83 -5.32
N GLN A 33 7.81 -0.71 -4.19
CA GLN A 33 7.14 -1.84 -3.54
C GLN A 33 5.64 -1.59 -3.26
N CYS A 34 4.81 -2.62 -3.44
CA CYS A 34 3.40 -2.57 -3.10
C CYS A 34 3.13 -3.02 -1.67
N SER A 35 2.56 -2.13 -0.86
CA SER A 35 2.16 -2.44 0.53
C SER A 35 0.95 -3.38 0.60
N SER A 36 0.16 -3.55 -0.47
CA SER A 36 -0.94 -4.51 -0.45
C SER A 36 -0.47 -5.91 -0.85
N CYS A 37 0.03 -6.08 -2.07
CA CYS A 37 0.29 -7.40 -2.65
C CYS A 37 1.76 -7.85 -2.58
N GLY A 38 2.69 -7.00 -2.16
CA GLY A 38 4.12 -7.31 -2.12
C GLY A 38 4.84 -7.23 -3.47
N TYR A 39 4.17 -6.72 -4.51
CA TYR A 39 4.78 -6.49 -5.83
C TYR A 39 6.03 -5.60 -5.72
N GLY A 40 7.13 -6.02 -6.35
CA GLY A 40 8.44 -5.36 -6.28
C GLY A 40 9.41 -5.98 -5.25
N VAL A 41 8.90 -6.64 -4.22
CA VAL A 41 9.73 -7.30 -3.17
C VAL A 41 9.62 -8.82 -3.25
N THR A 42 8.43 -9.33 -3.59
CA THR A 42 8.15 -10.77 -3.60
C THR A 42 7.41 -11.19 -4.86
N SER A 43 7.70 -12.40 -5.33
CA SER A 43 6.97 -13.02 -6.45
C SER A 43 5.58 -13.48 -6.03
N ARG A 44 5.42 -13.93 -4.77
CA ARG A 44 4.15 -14.37 -4.20
C ARG A 44 3.31 -13.21 -3.71
N LEU A 45 2.00 -13.42 -3.57
CA LEU A 45 1.11 -12.45 -2.94
C LEU A 45 1.39 -12.35 -1.44
N ARG A 46 1.56 -11.12 -0.96
CA ARG A 46 1.73 -10.81 0.46
C ARG A 46 0.47 -11.21 1.25
N LYS A 47 0.58 -12.24 2.09
CA LYS A 47 -0.47 -12.73 2.97
C LYS A 47 0.06 -12.89 4.39
N PHE A 48 -0.74 -12.52 5.40
CA PHE A 48 -0.42 -12.73 6.81
C PHE A 48 -1.63 -13.35 7.50
N ARG A 49 -1.39 -14.23 8.48
CA ARG A 49 -2.45 -14.94 9.21
C ARG A 49 -3.39 -13.99 9.96
N TRP A 50 -2.85 -12.90 10.50
CA TRP A 50 -3.59 -11.85 11.21
C TRP A 50 -4.36 -10.89 10.28
N SER A 51 -4.01 -10.81 8.99
CA SER A 51 -4.54 -9.78 8.10
C SER A 51 -5.88 -10.19 7.48
N LYS A 52 -6.99 -9.70 8.04
CA LYS A 52 -8.36 -10.02 7.56
C LYS A 52 -8.56 -9.70 6.07
N ARG A 53 -8.03 -8.56 5.61
CA ARG A 53 -8.15 -8.07 4.22
C ARG A 53 -7.41 -8.93 3.20
N ASN A 54 -6.37 -9.64 3.62
CA ASN A 54 -5.64 -10.58 2.76
C ASN A 54 -6.24 -11.99 2.83
N ARG A 55 -7.00 -12.33 3.88
CA ARG A 55 -7.79 -13.58 3.95
C ARG A 55 -8.95 -13.58 2.97
N THR A 56 -9.67 -12.45 2.84
CA THR A 56 -10.84 -12.34 1.97
C THR A 56 -10.51 -12.22 0.48
N MET A 57 -9.26 -12.00 0.09
CA MET A 57 -8.83 -12.05 -1.31
C MET A 57 -8.91 -13.47 -1.91
N TRP A 58 -9.10 -14.50 -1.07
CA TRP A 58 -9.30 -15.89 -1.48
C TRP A 58 -10.77 -16.35 -1.39
N GLN A 59 -11.67 -15.52 -0.84
CA GLN A 59 -13.10 -15.87 -0.63
C GLN A 59 -14.04 -15.22 -1.65
N LYS A 60 -13.52 -14.43 -2.59
CA LYS A 60 -14.29 -13.85 -3.71
C LYS A 60 -13.90 -14.50 -5.04
N LYS A 61 -13.69 -15.81 -5.02
CA LYS A 61 -13.70 -16.63 -6.23
C LYS A 61 -14.95 -17.48 -6.18
#